data_AF-A0A7N9DBT2-F1
#
_entry.id   AF-A0A7N9DBT2-F1
#
_cell.length_a   1.000
_cell.length_b   1.000
_cell.length_c   1.000
_cell.angle_alpha   90.00
_cell.angle_beta   90.00
_cell.angle_gamma   90.00
#
_symmetry.space_group_name_H-M   'P 1'
#
loop_
_entity.id
_entity.type
_entity.pdbx_description
1 polymer ?
#
loop_
_entity_poly.entity_id
_entity_poly.type
_entity_poly.pdbx_seq_one_letter_code
_entity_poly.pdbx_strand_id
1 'polypeptide(L)'
;MALKAKKEAPAPPKAEEKAKALKAKKTVLKGVHNHIQKKKIHMSPTFWWPKTLRLQRHPKYPRQSVPNKLDYCAIIKFPLTTEYAMKKIEDNNTLVITVDVKANKHQIKQAVKKLCDINVAKVNTFISLMESICSTGS
;
A
#
# COMPACT_ATOMS: atom_id res chain seq x y z
N MET A 1 20.59 67.20 -30.12
CA MET A 1 21.78 66.68 -30.82
C MET A 1 21.59 65.18 -31.02
N ALA A 2 21.13 64.77 -32.21
CA ALA A 2 20.79 63.39 -32.53
C ALA A 2 22.02 62.62 -33.01
N LEU A 3 22.28 61.44 -32.43
CA LEU A 3 23.21 60.47 -33.02
C LEU A 3 22.42 59.51 -33.91
N LYS A 4 22.65 59.63 -35.22
CA LYS A 4 22.05 58.80 -36.27
C LYS A 4 22.50 57.34 -36.13
N ALA A 5 21.53 56.42 -36.08
CA ALA A 5 21.76 54.99 -36.24
C ALA A 5 22.31 54.71 -37.65
N LYS A 6 23.49 54.09 -37.73
CA LYS A 6 24.03 53.55 -38.98
C LYS A 6 23.18 52.34 -39.37
N LYS A 7 22.50 52.44 -40.51
CA LYS A 7 21.77 51.37 -41.17
C LYS A 7 22.83 50.44 -41.81
N GLU A 8 23.02 49.24 -41.25
CA GLU A 8 23.85 48.21 -41.87
C GLU A 8 23.26 47.79 -43.22
N ALA A 9 24.13 47.66 -44.22
CA ALA A 9 23.77 47.31 -45.59
C ALA A 9 23.22 45.87 -45.65
N PRO A 10 22.19 45.60 -46.48
CA PRO A 10 21.64 44.26 -46.64
C PRO A 10 22.72 43.33 -47.22
N ALA A 11 22.90 42.16 -46.59
CA ALA A 11 23.79 41.12 -47.09
C ALA A 11 23.42 40.76 -48.55
N PRO A 12 24.39 40.37 -49.39
CA PRO A 12 24.12 40.09 -50.80
C PRO A 12 23.00 39.03 -50.90
N PRO A 13 22.00 39.22 -51.79
CA PRO A 13 20.78 38.38 -51.84
C PRO A 13 21.11 36.89 -51.99
N LYS A 14 22.21 36.59 -52.69
CA LYS A 14 22.73 35.22 -52.88
C LYS A 14 23.17 34.53 -51.57
N ALA A 15 23.60 35.26 -50.55
CA ALA A 15 24.00 34.70 -49.26
C ALA A 15 22.80 34.38 -48.36
N GLU A 16 21.78 35.25 -48.38
CA GLU A 16 20.52 34.99 -47.67
C GLU A 16 19.72 33.84 -48.29
N GLU A 17 19.70 33.73 -49.62
CA GLU A 17 19.10 32.61 -50.34
C GLU A 17 19.80 31.29 -50.03
N LYS A 18 21.14 31.27 -49.99
CA LYS A 18 21.92 30.10 -49.57
C LYS A 18 21.63 29.71 -48.12
N ALA A 19 21.52 30.67 -47.22
CA ALA A 19 21.17 30.40 -45.83
C ALA A 19 19.73 29.85 -45.68
N LYS A 20 18.77 30.39 -46.45
CA LYS A 20 17.38 29.90 -46.51
C LYS A 20 17.32 28.50 -47.11
N ALA A 21 18.08 28.21 -48.17
CA ALA A 21 18.18 26.89 -48.78
C ALA A 21 18.84 25.86 -47.84
N LEU A 22 19.90 26.23 -47.12
CA LEU A 22 20.54 25.36 -46.14
C LEU A 22 19.64 25.09 -44.93
N LYS A 23 18.85 26.08 -44.50
CA LYS A 23 17.82 25.91 -43.46
C LYS A 23 16.71 24.98 -43.95
N ALA A 24 16.21 25.17 -45.17
CA ALA A 24 15.21 24.32 -45.80
C ALA A 24 15.69 22.87 -45.95
N LYS A 25 16.95 22.65 -46.38
CA LYS A 25 17.56 21.32 -46.44
C LYS A 25 17.63 20.64 -45.07
N LYS A 26 17.99 21.39 -44.03
CA LYS A 26 18.05 20.87 -42.65
C LYS A 26 16.67 20.56 -42.08
N THR A 27 15.64 21.34 -42.41
CA THR A 27 14.26 21.08 -41.95
C THR A 27 13.63 19.89 -42.66
N VAL A 28 13.93 19.70 -43.96
CA VAL A 28 13.49 18.51 -44.73
C VAL A 28 14.12 17.23 -44.16
N LEU A 29 15.44 17.24 -43.89
CA LEU A 29 16.12 16.08 -43.29
C LEU A 29 15.67 15.79 -41.87
N LYS A 30 15.40 16.82 -41.07
CA LYS A 30 15.01 16.65 -39.67
C LYS A 30 13.55 16.26 -39.49
N GLY A 31 12.66 16.51 -40.45
CA GLY A 31 11.24 16.11 -40.42
C GLY A 31 10.44 16.67 -39.24
N VAL A 32 9.25 17.21 -39.49
CA VAL A 32 8.41 17.84 -38.44
C VAL A 32 7.80 16.82 -37.46
N HIS A 33 7.86 15.51 -37.74
CA HIS A 33 7.33 14.50 -36.85
C HIS A 33 8.15 13.19 -36.92
N ASN A 34 9.28 13.15 -36.19
CA ASN A 34 10.15 11.98 -36.08
C ASN A 34 9.58 10.79 -35.28
N HIS A 35 8.29 10.81 -34.96
CA HIS A 35 7.63 9.76 -34.19
C HIS A 35 6.79 8.78 -35.04
N ILE A 36 6.41 9.12 -36.28
CA ILE A 36 5.46 8.30 -37.06
C ILE A 36 6.14 7.16 -37.85
N GLN A 37 7.44 7.20 -38.15
CA GLN A 37 8.07 6.17 -39.02
C GLN A 37 9.44 5.65 -38.58
N LYS A 38 9.71 5.52 -37.27
CA LYS A 38 10.75 4.57 -36.85
C LYS A 38 10.12 3.18 -36.80
N LYS A 39 10.35 2.36 -37.84
CA LYS A 39 9.94 0.95 -37.80
C LYS A 39 10.51 0.31 -36.54
N LYS A 40 9.67 -0.26 -35.68
CA LYS A 40 10.11 -0.97 -34.48
C LYS A 40 10.75 -2.29 -34.92
N ILE A 41 12.06 -2.41 -34.73
CA ILE A 41 12.81 -3.63 -35.06
C ILE A 41 12.82 -4.53 -33.82
N HIS A 42 12.34 -5.77 -33.95
CA HIS A 42 12.37 -6.78 -32.90
C HIS A 42 13.57 -7.71 -33.14
N MET A 43 14.50 -7.76 -32.20
CA MET A 43 15.74 -8.56 -32.32
C MET A 43 15.62 -9.98 -31.74
N SER A 44 14.55 -10.26 -30.99
CA SER A 44 14.25 -11.60 -30.47
C SER A 44 13.24 -12.32 -31.35
N PRO A 45 13.38 -13.64 -31.56
CA PRO A 45 12.37 -14.43 -32.28
C PRO A 45 11.08 -14.62 -31.46
N THR A 46 11.17 -14.48 -30.13
CA THR A 46 10.03 -14.60 -29.21
C THR A 46 9.31 -13.26 -29.06
N PHE A 47 7.98 -13.25 -29.24
CA PHE A 47 7.13 -12.10 -28.98
C PHE A 47 6.72 -12.05 -27.51
N TRP A 48 7.17 -11.02 -26.79
CA TRP A 48 6.87 -10.84 -25.36
C TRP A 48 5.67 -9.93 -25.17
N TRP A 49 4.80 -10.30 -24.22
CA TRP A 49 3.67 -9.45 -23.84
C TRP A 49 4.17 -8.08 -23.35
N PRO A 50 3.77 -6.96 -24.00
CA PRO A 50 4.22 -5.64 -23.58
C PRO A 50 3.63 -5.29 -22.21
N LYS A 51 4.45 -4.71 -21.33
CA LYS A 51 3.97 -4.27 -20.02
C LYS A 51 2.97 -3.13 -20.21
N THR A 52 1.74 -3.37 -19.81
CA THR A 52 0.67 -2.38 -19.83
C THR A 52 0.52 -1.72 -18.45
N LEU A 53 -0.09 -0.54 -18.42
CA LEU A 53 -0.43 0.13 -17.16
C LEU A 53 -1.46 -0.70 -16.40
N ARG A 54 -1.15 -1.05 -15.14
CA ARG A 54 -2.08 -1.69 -14.21
C ARG A 54 -2.57 -0.67 -13.20
N LEU A 55 -3.79 -0.16 -13.40
CA LEU A 55 -4.40 0.79 -12.49
C LEU A 55 -4.74 0.10 -11.16
N GLN A 56 -4.58 0.85 -10.07
CA GLN A 56 -5.06 0.41 -8.76
C GLN A 56 -6.59 0.36 -8.74
N ARG A 57 -7.14 -0.51 -7.90
CA ARG A 57 -8.60 -0.65 -7.77
C ARG A 57 -9.18 0.58 -7.07
N HIS A 58 -10.09 1.28 -7.74
CA HIS A 58 -10.93 2.33 -7.16
C HIS A 58 -12.40 1.89 -7.28
N PRO A 59 -12.93 1.12 -6.31
CA PRO A 59 -14.31 0.66 -6.37
C PRO A 59 -15.28 1.83 -6.23
N LYS A 60 -16.38 1.82 -6.99
CA LYS A 60 -17.40 2.89 -6.94
C LYS A 60 -18.23 2.86 -5.65
N TYR A 61 -18.29 1.71 -4.98
CA TYR A 61 -19.02 1.49 -3.74
C TYR A 61 -18.29 0.43 -2.89
N PRO A 62 -18.41 0.49 -1.55
CA PRO A 62 -17.85 -0.54 -0.68
C PRO A 62 -18.65 -1.85 -0.78
N ARG A 63 -17.97 -3.00 -0.68
CA ARG A 63 -18.62 -4.33 -0.69
C ARG A 63 -19.26 -4.71 0.64
N GLN A 64 -18.72 -4.19 1.74
CA GLN A 64 -19.24 -4.36 3.09
C GLN A 64 -19.36 -2.97 3.71
N SER A 65 -20.48 -2.70 4.37
CA SER A 65 -20.73 -1.43 5.04
C SER A 65 -19.89 -1.28 6.31
N VAL A 66 -19.77 -2.36 7.08
CA VAL A 66 -19.02 -2.40 8.34
C VAL A 66 -18.05 -3.59 8.33
N PRO A 67 -16.78 -3.40 8.70
CA PRO A 67 -15.84 -4.50 8.84
C PRO A 67 -16.10 -5.29 10.13
N ASN A 68 -15.98 -6.62 10.08
CA ASN A 68 -16.05 -7.46 11.27
C ASN A 68 -14.80 -7.24 12.13
N LYS A 69 -14.96 -6.65 13.32
CA LYS A 69 -13.87 -6.43 14.29
C LYS A 69 -14.03 -7.38 15.47
N LEU A 70 -12.91 -7.92 15.95
CA LEU A 70 -12.89 -8.64 17.22
C LEU A 70 -12.68 -7.61 18.34
N ASP A 71 -13.74 -7.33 19.09
CA ASP A 71 -13.70 -6.39 20.19
C ASP A 71 -13.01 -7.00 21.42
N TYR A 72 -12.54 -6.16 22.34
CA TYR A 72 -11.83 -6.62 23.55
C TYR A 72 -12.70 -7.54 24.42
N CYS A 73 -14.00 -7.26 24.52
CA CYS A 73 -14.96 -8.11 25.23
C CYS A 73 -15.24 -9.43 24.52
N ALA A 74 -15.05 -9.50 23.19
CA ALA A 74 -15.16 -10.76 22.46
C ALA A 74 -13.91 -11.64 22.64
N ILE A 75 -12.75 -11.00 22.86
CA ILE A 75 -11.49 -11.70 23.12
C ILE A 75 -11.49 -12.37 24.50
N ILE A 76 -11.87 -11.65 25.56
CA ILE A 76 -11.90 -12.16 26.93
C ILE A 76 -13.32 -12.62 27.28
N LYS A 77 -13.52 -13.92 27.51
CA LYS A 77 -14.84 -14.49 27.80
C LYS A 77 -15.15 -14.47 29.30
N PHE A 78 -14.36 -15.19 30.09
CA PHE A 78 -14.54 -15.26 31.54
C PHE A 78 -13.23 -15.65 32.24
N PRO A 79 -13.01 -15.19 33.48
CA PRO A 79 -11.91 -15.66 34.31
C PRO A 79 -12.14 -17.11 34.74
N LEU A 80 -11.08 -17.90 34.86
CA LEU A 80 -11.18 -19.25 35.41
C LEU A 80 -11.07 -19.22 36.92
N THR A 81 -12.07 -19.78 37.61
CA THR A 81 -12.18 -19.78 39.07
C THR A 81 -12.00 -21.19 39.68
N THR A 82 -11.19 -22.03 39.04
CA THR A 82 -10.84 -23.36 39.59
C THR A 82 -9.80 -23.25 40.70
N GLU A 83 -9.73 -24.23 41.59
CA GLU A 83 -8.73 -24.24 42.69
C GLU A 83 -7.30 -24.03 42.18
N TYR A 84 -6.96 -24.68 41.06
CA TYR A 84 -5.66 -24.49 40.41
C TYR A 84 -5.46 -23.06 39.92
N ALA A 85 -6.48 -22.46 39.29
CA ALA A 85 -6.41 -21.09 38.81
C ALA A 85 -6.23 -20.09 39.97
N MET A 86 -6.97 -20.27 41.07
CA MET A 86 -6.83 -19.46 42.27
C MET A 86 -5.44 -19.57 42.88
N LYS A 87 -4.88 -20.78 42.99
CA LYS A 87 -3.47 -20.99 43.42
C LYS A 87 -2.47 -20.26 42.51
N LYS A 88 -2.70 -20.26 41.19
CA LYS A 88 -1.84 -19.53 40.24
C LYS A 88 -1.91 -18.01 40.36
N ILE A 89 -3.01 -17.47 40.86
CA ILE A 89 -3.11 -16.04 41.15
C ILE A 89 -2.24 -15.68 42.35
N GLU A 90 -2.31 -16.48 43.42
CA GLU A 90 -1.58 -16.23 44.67
C GLU A 90 -0.07 -16.48 44.54
N ASP A 91 0.31 -17.66 44.04
CA ASP A 91 1.72 -18.10 44.05
C ASP A 91 2.58 -17.37 43.01
N ASN A 92 2.01 -17.09 41.83
CA ASN A 92 2.76 -16.65 40.65
C ASN A 92 2.34 -15.27 40.15
N ASN A 93 1.32 -14.65 40.74
CA ASN A 93 0.70 -13.41 40.25
C ASN A 93 0.23 -13.54 38.78
N THR A 94 -0.29 -14.72 38.41
CA THR A 94 -0.77 -15.00 37.04
C THR A 94 -2.27 -15.20 37.02
N LEU A 95 -2.97 -14.42 36.19
CA LEU A 95 -4.39 -14.59 35.93
C LEU A 95 -4.63 -15.68 34.90
N VAL A 96 -5.53 -16.61 35.19
CA VAL A 96 -5.96 -17.67 34.27
C VAL A 96 -7.34 -17.30 33.72
N ILE A 97 -7.45 -17.17 32.40
CA ILE A 97 -8.63 -16.59 31.74
C ILE A 97 -8.97 -17.44 30.52
N THR A 98 -10.26 -17.66 30.28
CA THR A 98 -10.77 -18.25 29.03
C THR A 98 -10.96 -17.15 27.99
N VAL A 99 -10.34 -17.36 26.83
CA VAL A 99 -10.33 -16.42 25.70
C VAL A 99 -10.89 -17.07 24.44
N ASP A 100 -11.19 -16.27 23.42
CA ASP A 100 -11.55 -16.81 22.11
C ASP A 100 -10.39 -17.55 21.43
N VAL A 101 -10.70 -18.64 20.72
CA VAL A 101 -9.72 -19.49 20.04
C VAL A 101 -8.96 -18.73 18.96
N LYS A 102 -9.58 -17.71 18.35
CA LYS A 102 -8.94 -16.89 17.30
C LYS A 102 -8.04 -15.80 17.85
N ALA A 103 -7.98 -15.60 19.18
CA ALA A 103 -7.25 -14.50 19.77
C ALA A 103 -5.74 -14.76 19.83
N ASN A 104 -4.95 -13.80 19.34
CA ASN A 104 -3.49 -13.83 19.45
C ASN A 104 -3.01 -13.30 20.80
N LYS A 105 -1.81 -13.72 21.24
CA LYS A 105 -1.19 -13.26 22.51
C LYS A 105 -1.11 -11.73 22.62
N HIS A 106 -0.82 -11.04 21.52
CA HIS A 106 -0.78 -9.57 21.48
C HIS A 106 -2.15 -8.93 21.70
N GLN A 107 -3.20 -9.52 21.12
CA GLN A 107 -4.58 -9.04 21.29
C GLN A 107 -5.04 -9.27 22.73
N ILE A 108 -4.73 -10.43 23.33
CA ILE A 108 -5.04 -10.72 24.74
C ILE A 108 -4.34 -9.72 25.66
N LYS A 109 -3.05 -9.45 25.44
CA LYS A 109 -2.28 -8.46 26.22
C LYS A 109 -2.92 -7.06 26.14
N GLN A 110 -3.36 -6.65 24.96
CA GLN A 110 -4.03 -5.37 24.76
C GLN A 110 -5.42 -5.34 25.41
N ALA A 111 -6.21 -6.41 25.28
CA ALA A 111 -7.54 -6.53 25.85
C ALA A 111 -7.49 -6.44 27.39
N VAL A 112 -6.59 -7.20 28.03
CA VAL A 112 -6.42 -7.17 29.49
C VAL A 112 -5.98 -5.78 29.95
N LYS A 113 -5.03 -5.15 29.23
CA LYS A 113 -4.57 -3.80 29.56
C LYS A 113 -5.68 -2.76 29.42
N LYS A 114 -6.62 -2.93 28.49
CA LYS A 114 -7.70 -1.97 28.24
C LYS A 114 -8.92 -2.18 29.13
N LEU A 115 -9.25 -3.42 29.46
CA LEU A 115 -10.44 -3.76 30.24
C LEU A 115 -10.19 -3.69 31.74
N CYS A 116 -8.97 -4.03 32.18
CA CYS A 116 -8.63 -4.09 33.60
C CYS A 116 -7.59 -3.03 34.02
N ASP A 117 -7.05 -2.25 33.08
CA ASP A 117 -5.97 -1.27 33.32
C ASP A 117 -4.69 -1.87 33.95
N ILE A 118 -4.45 -3.17 33.75
CA ILE A 118 -3.28 -3.89 34.27
C ILE A 118 -2.16 -3.93 33.23
N ASN A 119 -0.92 -3.66 33.66
CA ASN A 119 0.26 -3.87 32.82
C ASN A 119 0.69 -5.35 32.81
N VAL A 120 0.54 -6.00 31.66
CA VAL A 120 0.86 -7.43 31.50
C VAL A 120 2.33 -7.62 31.12
N ALA A 121 3.08 -8.38 31.93
CA ALA A 121 4.46 -8.76 31.62
C ALA A 121 4.53 -9.75 30.45
N LYS A 122 3.98 -10.96 30.64
CA LYS A 122 4.03 -12.08 29.69
C LYS A 122 2.65 -12.75 29.56
N VAL A 123 2.33 -13.24 28.37
CA VAL A 123 1.10 -14.02 28.11
C VAL A 123 1.49 -15.42 27.63
N ASN A 124 0.99 -16.44 28.32
CA ASN A 124 1.07 -17.84 27.91
C ASN A 124 -0.33 -18.31 27.51
N THR A 125 -0.42 -19.12 26.45
CA THR A 125 -1.69 -19.64 25.93
C THR A 125 -1.55 -21.13 25.70
N PHE A 126 -2.58 -21.90 26.06
CA PHE A 126 -2.72 -23.30 25.72
C PHE A 126 -4.15 -23.55 25.24
N ILE A 127 -4.34 -24.56 24.41
CA ILE A 127 -5.68 -24.96 23.94
C ILE A 127 -6.13 -26.10 24.85
N SER A 128 -7.15 -25.86 25.67
CA SER A 128 -7.78 -26.89 26.48
C SER A 128 -8.86 -27.61 25.65
N LEU A 129 -8.84 -28.93 25.64
CA LEU A 129 -9.98 -29.74 25.24
C LEU A 129 -11.00 -29.75 26.39
N MET A 130 -11.64 -28.61 26.65
CA MET A 130 -12.92 -28.64 27.34
C MET A 130 -13.95 -28.83 26.26
N GLU A 131 -14.66 -29.97 26.28
CA GLU A 131 -15.97 -30.02 25.66
C GLU A 131 -16.74 -28.80 26.15
N SER A 132 -17.34 -28.08 25.21
CA SER A 132 -18.21 -26.97 25.53
C SER A 132 -19.28 -27.47 26.49
N ILE A 133 -19.08 -27.23 27.78
CA ILE A 133 -20.17 -27.01 28.73
C ILE A 133 -20.76 -25.64 28.33
N CYS A 134 -21.19 -25.51 27.08
CA CYS A 134 -22.14 -24.51 26.70
C CYS A 134 -23.46 -25.15 27.08
N SER A 135 -23.94 -24.75 28.25
CA SER A 135 -25.34 -24.77 28.63
C SER A 135 -26.25 -24.59 27.40
N THR A 136 -26.78 -25.70 26.89
CA THR A 136 -28.15 -25.73 26.40
C THR A 136 -29.01 -25.57 27.65
N GLY A 137 -29.26 -24.34 28.04
CA GLY A 137 -30.04 -23.96 29.21
C GLY A 137 -30.77 -22.67 28.87
N SER A 138 -32.03 -22.84 28.48
CA SER A 138 -32.99 -21.87 27.90
C SER A 138 -32.82 -21.53 26.42
#